data_AF-A0A4Q3BV39-F1
#
_entry.id   AF-A0A4Q3BV39-F1
#
_cell.length_a   1.000
_cell.length_b   1.000
_cell.length_c   1.000
_cell.angle_alpha   90.00
_cell.angle_beta   90.00
_cell.angle_gamma   90.00
#
_symmetry.space_group_name_H-M   'P 1'
#
loop_
_entity.id
_entity.type
_entity.pdbx_description
1 polymer ?
#
loop_
_entity_poly.entity_id
_entity_poly.type
_entity_poly.pdbx_seq_one_letter_code
_entity_poly.pdbx_strand_id
1 'polypeptide(L)'
;VYTPCSVIDSKGCPKEPIWKISAVRVEHDPVKHRISYDGARISFLGAPILWLPGLSHPDGSEAGGGSGFLLPNIQYGRDNGAEFSLPYYFQLAPNRDLTITPHLYTEVLPALEAQYRALTDRGAWQASGMLTYSSRFAATAAAAPPPNSNKDVRGYFDANGRFQYGPNWTLSGSIRTTTDRTFLRRYDISRDDRLRNQANAERISENSYLSIKGWAVQTLRTNDRQGQQPFALPAIDYRLRLTDPLVGGSLQIQANTVALIRTAGQDTQRAFTAIQWDLRRYTPLGQEVTLTAYGRGDVYHTDEVGRTLTAVYRGNPGWSGRGIGALAADIRWPLIGNFLN
;
A
#
# COMPACT_ATOMS: atom_id res chain seq x y z
N VAL A 1 -24.98 24.83 -25.32
CA VAL A 1 -25.01 23.36 -25.14
C VAL A 1 -23.57 22.88 -25.11
N TYR A 2 -23.22 22.01 -24.17
CA TYR A 2 -21.88 21.43 -24.06
C TYR A 2 -21.95 19.90 -24.16
N THR A 3 -21.07 19.31 -24.97
CA THR A 3 -20.84 17.86 -25.03
C THR A 3 -19.41 17.62 -25.51
N PRO A 4 -18.67 16.67 -24.92
CA PRO A 4 -17.39 16.23 -25.46
C PRO A 4 -17.56 15.14 -26.55
N CYS A 5 -18.78 14.64 -26.78
CA CYS A 5 -19.05 13.66 -27.83
C CYS A 5 -19.02 14.33 -29.22
N SER A 6 -18.57 13.59 -30.23
CA SER A 6 -18.72 14.05 -31.62
C SER A 6 -20.20 14.27 -31.95
N VAL A 7 -20.51 15.47 -32.44
CA VAL A 7 -21.83 15.88 -32.93
C VAL A 7 -21.99 15.68 -34.43
N ILE A 8 -20.99 15.08 -35.07
CA ILE A 8 -20.99 14.67 -36.48
C ILE A 8 -20.68 13.17 -36.57
N ASP A 9 -21.35 12.48 -37.49
CA ASP A 9 -21.03 11.09 -37.82
C ASP A 9 -19.90 10.98 -38.86
N SER A 10 -19.52 9.76 -39.22
CA SER A 10 -18.47 9.50 -40.21
C SER A 10 -18.81 9.96 -41.63
N LYS A 11 -20.08 10.32 -41.89
CA LYS A 11 -20.59 10.83 -43.17
C LYS A 11 -20.77 12.36 -43.14
N GLY A 12 -20.41 13.02 -42.04
CA GLY A 12 -20.54 14.47 -41.87
C GLY A 12 -21.98 14.93 -41.54
N CYS A 13 -22.89 14.01 -41.23
CA CYS A 13 -24.25 14.36 -40.84
C CYS A 13 -24.33 14.74 -39.35
N PRO A 14 -25.19 15.70 -38.95
CA PRO A 14 -25.45 16.00 -37.55
C PRO A 14 -25.90 14.75 -36.79
N LYS A 15 -25.26 14.49 -35.67
CA LYS A 15 -25.54 13.36 -34.79
C LYS A 15 -25.89 13.89 -33.40
N GLU A 16 -26.99 13.39 -32.84
CA GLU A 16 -27.33 13.69 -31.46
C GLU A 16 -26.30 13.01 -30.53
N PRO A 17 -25.62 13.77 -29.66
CA PRO A 17 -24.64 13.21 -28.74
C PRO A 17 -25.34 12.30 -27.72
N ILE A 18 -24.64 11.25 -27.28
CA ILE A 18 -25.16 10.31 -26.28
C ILE A 18 -25.52 11.04 -24.98
N TRP A 19 -24.74 12.06 -24.62
CA TRP A 19 -25.07 12.95 -23.52
C TRP A 19 -24.69 14.40 -23.82
N LYS A 20 -25.44 15.35 -23.27
CA LYS A 20 -25.17 16.78 -23.40
C LYS A 20 -25.68 17.56 -22.19
N ILE A 21 -25.07 18.71 -21.94
CA ILE A 21 -25.52 19.69 -20.95
C ILE A 21 -26.10 20.88 -21.72
N SER A 22 -27.38 21.15 -21.52
CA SER A 22 -28.06 22.34 -22.03
C SER A 22 -28.29 23.30 -20.88
N ALA A 23 -27.99 24.58 -21.04
CA ALA A 23 -28.14 25.58 -19.97
C ALA A 23 -28.65 26.88 -20.57
N VAL A 24 -29.25 27.73 -19.72
CA VAL A 24 -29.70 29.08 -20.12
C VAL A 24 -28.49 29.96 -20.44
N ARG A 25 -27.44 29.85 -19.63
CA ARG A 25 -26.18 30.56 -19.80
C ARG A 25 -25.01 29.61 -19.51
N VAL A 26 -23.96 29.71 -20.31
CA VAL A 26 -22.68 29.01 -20.09
C VAL A 26 -21.59 30.05 -20.09
N GLU A 27 -20.77 30.06 -19.05
CA GLU A 27 -19.66 31.00 -18.87
C GLU A 27 -18.37 30.22 -18.61
N HIS A 28 -17.35 30.47 -19.43
CA HIS A 28 -15.99 29.97 -19.20
C HIS A 28 -15.16 31.10 -18.63
N ASP A 29 -14.69 30.91 -17.40
CA ASP A 29 -13.78 31.82 -16.71
C ASP A 29 -12.37 31.21 -16.80
N PRO A 30 -11.50 31.70 -17.71
CA PRO A 30 -10.16 31.15 -17.90
C PRO A 30 -9.21 31.51 -16.76
N VAL A 31 -9.53 32.54 -15.96
CA VAL A 31 -8.71 32.91 -14.79
C VAL A 31 -8.99 31.96 -13.64
N LYS A 32 -10.25 31.52 -13.49
CA LYS A 32 -10.65 30.51 -12.50
C LYS A 32 -10.58 29.07 -13.00
N HIS A 33 -10.17 28.86 -14.26
CA HIS A 33 -10.14 27.55 -14.91
C HIS A 33 -11.46 26.76 -14.78
N ARG A 34 -12.61 27.44 -14.95
CA ARG A 34 -13.92 26.87 -14.63
C ARG A 34 -14.97 27.20 -15.68
N ILE A 35 -15.81 26.22 -15.98
CA ILE A 35 -17.02 26.38 -16.80
C ILE A 35 -18.24 26.32 -15.87
N SER A 36 -19.10 27.33 -15.95
CA SER A 36 -20.32 27.46 -15.13
C SER A 36 -21.56 27.46 -16.03
N TYR A 37 -22.63 26.82 -15.57
CA TYR A 37 -23.88 26.62 -16.30
C TYR A 37 -25.05 27.06 -15.41
N ASP A 38 -25.82 28.04 -15.85
CA ASP A 38 -27.03 28.49 -15.15
C ASP A 38 -28.27 27.80 -15.74
N GLY A 39 -29.12 27.24 -14.87
CA GLY A 39 -30.31 26.50 -15.30
C GLY A 39 -29.96 25.29 -16.16
N ALA A 40 -28.97 24.50 -15.73
CA ALA A 40 -28.45 23.37 -16.47
C ALA A 40 -29.42 22.18 -16.49
N ARG A 41 -29.45 21.49 -17.64
CA ARG A 41 -30.19 20.26 -17.89
C ARG A 41 -29.23 19.26 -18.51
N ILE A 42 -29.05 18.13 -17.83
CA ILE A 42 -28.28 17.01 -18.35
C ILE A 42 -29.25 16.10 -19.10
N SER A 43 -28.93 15.82 -20.36
CA SER A 43 -29.69 14.91 -21.21
C SER A 43 -28.84 13.69 -21.56
N PHE A 44 -29.47 12.53 -21.59
CA PHE A 44 -28.89 11.26 -22.02
C PHE A 44 -29.82 10.63 -23.06
N LEU A 45 -29.27 10.21 -24.20
CA LEU A 45 -30.02 9.68 -25.35
C LEU A 45 -31.22 10.58 -25.75
N GLY A 46 -31.02 11.89 -25.71
CA GLY A 46 -32.06 12.90 -26.01
C GLY A 46 -33.07 13.17 -24.90
N ALA A 47 -33.13 12.35 -23.84
CA ALA A 47 -34.04 12.56 -22.71
C ALA A 47 -33.38 13.36 -21.57
N PRO A 48 -34.02 14.39 -20.99
CA PRO A 48 -33.49 15.09 -19.81
C PRO A 48 -33.56 14.17 -18.59
N ILE A 49 -32.42 13.91 -17.96
CA ILE A 49 -32.30 13.02 -16.80
C ILE A 49 -32.11 13.79 -15.48
N LEU A 50 -31.51 14.99 -15.52
CA LEU A 50 -31.24 15.78 -14.32
C LEU A 50 -31.33 17.27 -14.61
N TRP A 51 -32.01 17.99 -13.72
CA TRP A 51 -32.10 19.45 -13.74
C TRP A 51 -31.32 20.00 -12.56
N LEU A 52 -30.42 20.94 -12.83
CA LEU A 52 -29.56 21.58 -11.84
C LEU A 52 -29.72 23.10 -11.95
N PRO A 53 -30.05 23.82 -10.86
CA PRO A 53 -30.17 25.27 -10.89
C PRO A 53 -28.85 25.95 -11.27
N GLY A 54 -27.72 25.34 -10.89
CA GLY A 54 -26.39 25.71 -11.34
C GLY A 54 -25.47 24.49 -11.34
N LEU A 55 -24.59 24.39 -12.33
CA LEU A 55 -23.53 23.39 -12.41
C LEU A 55 -22.22 24.10 -12.71
N SER A 56 -21.12 23.63 -12.12
CA SER A 56 -19.80 24.07 -12.54
C SER A 56 -18.82 22.92 -12.50
N HIS A 57 -17.90 22.88 -13.45
CA HIS A 57 -16.79 21.94 -13.44
C HIS A 57 -15.51 22.62 -13.90
N PRO A 58 -14.33 22.07 -13.54
CA PRO A 58 -13.07 22.58 -14.05
C PRO A 58 -12.98 22.44 -15.57
N ASP A 59 -12.27 23.37 -16.22
CA ASP A 59 -12.17 23.44 -17.68
C ASP A 59 -11.21 22.39 -18.30
N GLY A 60 -10.56 21.58 -17.47
CA GLY A 60 -9.66 20.50 -17.89
C GLY A 60 -8.22 20.95 -18.16
N SER A 61 -7.88 22.23 -17.91
CA SER A 61 -6.49 22.67 -17.90
C SER A 61 -5.71 22.07 -16.73
N GLU A 62 -4.40 21.83 -16.90
CA GLU A 62 -3.53 21.24 -15.86
C GLU A 62 -3.45 22.09 -14.57
N ALA A 63 -3.86 23.36 -14.64
CA ALA A 63 -3.95 24.28 -13.51
C ALA A 63 -5.28 24.16 -12.72
N GLY A 64 -6.27 23.42 -13.23
CA GLY A 64 -7.67 23.48 -12.82
C GLY A 64 -8.16 22.25 -12.05
N GLY A 65 -7.62 22.02 -10.85
CA GLY A 65 -8.41 21.33 -9.82
C GLY A 65 -9.56 22.24 -9.37
N GLY A 66 -10.66 21.69 -8.84
CA GLY A 66 -11.69 22.51 -8.23
C GLY A 66 -12.50 21.72 -7.21
N SER A 67 -12.82 22.36 -6.08
CA SER A 67 -13.70 21.77 -5.07
C SER A 67 -15.11 21.59 -5.60
N GLY A 68 -15.76 20.47 -5.27
CA GLY A 68 -17.11 20.19 -5.71
C GLY A 68 -17.56 18.77 -5.44
N PHE A 69 -18.82 18.49 -5.78
CA PHE A 69 -19.36 17.15 -5.75
C PHE A 69 -18.73 16.30 -6.85
N LEU A 70 -18.25 15.12 -6.46
CA LEU A 70 -17.86 14.08 -7.38
C LEU A 70 -19.09 13.25 -7.78
N LEU A 71 -18.92 12.36 -8.76
CA LEU A 71 -20.01 11.48 -9.18
C LEU A 71 -20.49 10.63 -7.99
N PRO A 72 -21.81 10.58 -7.72
CA PRO A 72 -22.34 9.71 -6.69
C PRO A 72 -22.16 8.25 -7.10
N ASN A 73 -22.08 7.38 -6.11
CA ASN A 73 -22.03 5.94 -6.31
C ASN A 73 -23.28 5.30 -5.70
N ILE A 74 -23.86 4.34 -6.41
CA ILE A 74 -25.05 3.60 -6.00
C ILE A 74 -24.71 2.12 -6.05
N GLN A 75 -24.84 1.44 -4.93
CA GLN A 75 -24.54 0.01 -4.81
C GLN A 75 -25.68 -0.73 -4.12
N TYR A 76 -25.73 -2.05 -4.28
CA TYR A 76 -26.65 -2.91 -3.56
C TYR A 76 -25.92 -4.14 -3.05
N GLY A 77 -25.98 -4.38 -1.74
CA GLY A 77 -25.35 -5.51 -1.08
C GLY A 77 -26.31 -6.22 -0.14
N ARG A 78 -26.11 -7.53 0.06
CA ARG A 78 -26.93 -8.34 0.98
C ARG A 78 -26.81 -7.93 2.45
N ASP A 79 -25.69 -7.30 2.82
CA ASP A 79 -25.35 -7.02 4.22
C ASP A 79 -25.69 -5.58 4.65
N ASN A 80 -25.73 -4.64 3.70
CA ASN A 80 -25.98 -3.21 3.95
C ASN A 80 -27.20 -2.66 3.20
N GLY A 81 -27.86 -3.48 2.36
CA GLY A 81 -28.94 -3.08 1.47
C GLY A 81 -28.47 -2.18 0.32
N ALA A 82 -29.33 -1.25 -0.09
CA ALA A 82 -28.96 -0.22 -1.05
C ALA A 82 -28.09 0.85 -0.40
N GLU A 83 -27.01 1.21 -1.07
CA GLU A 83 -26.06 2.26 -0.69
C GLU A 83 -26.14 3.42 -1.68
N PHE A 84 -26.14 4.64 -1.14
CA PHE A 84 -25.90 5.87 -1.88
C PHE A 84 -24.75 6.64 -1.23
N SER A 85 -23.70 6.92 -1.98
CA SER A 85 -22.58 7.74 -1.50
C SER A 85 -22.33 8.94 -2.42
N LEU A 86 -22.08 10.09 -1.81
CA LEU A 86 -21.91 11.36 -2.51
C LEU A 86 -20.61 12.06 -2.08
N PRO A 87 -19.47 11.75 -2.72
CA PRO A 87 -18.20 12.36 -2.36
C PRO A 87 -18.18 13.86 -2.65
N TYR A 88 -17.67 14.65 -1.71
CA TYR A 88 -17.34 16.06 -1.92
C TYR A 88 -15.83 16.24 -1.83
N TYR A 89 -15.24 16.73 -2.91
CA TYR A 89 -13.82 17.02 -3.04
C TYR A 89 -13.52 18.45 -2.61
N PHE A 90 -12.53 18.62 -1.74
CA PHE A 90 -11.98 19.89 -1.32
C PHE A 90 -10.54 20.01 -1.82
N GLN A 91 -10.31 20.92 -2.76
CA GLN A 91 -8.96 21.35 -3.11
C GLN A 91 -8.48 22.35 -2.06
N LEU A 92 -7.60 21.90 -1.16
CA LEU A 92 -7.09 22.75 -0.08
C LEU A 92 -5.90 23.59 -0.53
N ALA A 93 -5.05 23.05 -1.40
CA ALA A 93 -3.95 23.74 -2.06
C ALA A 93 -3.52 22.94 -3.31
N PRO A 94 -2.63 23.46 -4.19
CA PRO A 94 -2.17 22.72 -5.37
C PRO A 94 -1.52 21.36 -5.07
N ASN A 95 -1.03 21.16 -3.84
CA ASN A 95 -0.31 19.98 -3.41
C ASN A 95 -1.04 19.16 -2.33
N ARG A 96 -2.30 19.48 -1.99
CA ARG A 96 -3.07 18.73 -1.00
C ARG A 96 -4.58 18.86 -1.19
N ASP A 97 -5.28 17.76 -0.92
CA ASP A 97 -6.72 17.69 -1.00
C ASP A 97 -7.34 16.84 0.10
N LEU A 98 -8.64 17.03 0.28
CA LEU A 98 -9.49 16.26 1.18
C LEU A 98 -10.77 15.89 0.45
N THR A 99 -11.14 14.62 0.45
CA THR A 99 -12.45 14.14 0.00
C THR A 99 -13.23 13.67 1.22
N ILE A 100 -14.46 14.15 1.38
CA ILE A 100 -15.38 13.66 2.40
C ILE A 100 -16.53 12.96 1.69
N THR A 101 -16.77 11.70 2.03
CA THR A 101 -17.80 10.87 1.41
C THR A 101 -18.80 10.42 2.48
N PRO A 102 -19.98 11.05 2.56
CA PRO A 102 -21.12 10.47 3.26
C PRO A 102 -21.63 9.23 2.51
N HIS A 103 -21.87 8.15 3.24
CA HIS A 103 -22.53 6.95 2.76
C HIS A 103 -23.86 6.77 3.50
N LEU A 104 -24.93 6.64 2.74
CA LEU A 104 -26.27 6.32 3.24
C LEU A 104 -26.59 4.87 2.86
N TYR A 105 -27.13 4.12 3.80
CA TYR A 105 -27.50 2.72 3.63
C TYR A 105 -28.96 2.50 4.02
N THR A 106 -29.63 1.52 3.41
CA THR A 106 -31.02 1.19 3.75
C THR A 106 -31.17 0.24 4.93
N GLU A 107 -30.19 -0.64 5.18
CA GLU A 107 -30.28 -1.67 6.23
C GLU A 107 -29.37 -1.38 7.44
N VAL A 108 -28.46 -0.41 7.32
CA VAL A 108 -27.47 -0.08 8.36
C VAL A 108 -27.39 1.43 8.52
N LEU A 109 -26.79 1.88 9.61
CA LEU A 109 -26.63 3.32 9.83
C LEU A 109 -25.60 3.93 8.85
N PRO A 110 -25.74 5.22 8.52
CA PRO A 110 -24.79 5.93 7.68
C PRO A 110 -23.34 5.81 8.14
N ALA A 111 -22.42 6.02 7.21
CA ALA A 111 -21.00 6.11 7.48
C ALA A 111 -20.44 7.39 6.89
N LEU A 112 -19.32 7.84 7.45
CA LEU A 112 -18.57 8.98 6.93
C LEU A 112 -17.15 8.50 6.63
N GLU A 113 -16.75 8.61 5.37
CA GLU A 113 -15.38 8.40 4.92
C GLU A 113 -14.70 9.75 4.67
N ALA A 114 -13.42 9.81 5.00
CA ALA A 114 -12.55 10.92 4.67
C ALA A 114 -11.25 10.39 4.06
N GLN A 115 -10.80 11.01 2.96
CA GLN A 115 -9.52 10.73 2.32
C GLN A 115 -8.75 12.04 2.17
N TYR A 116 -7.56 12.09 2.74
CA TYR A 116 -6.62 13.19 2.62
C TYR A 116 -5.39 12.75 1.84
N ARG A 117 -4.95 13.56 0.88
CA ARG A 117 -3.73 13.32 0.11
C ARG A 117 -2.87 14.57 0.11
N ALA A 118 -1.56 14.40 0.26
CA ALA A 118 -0.62 15.51 0.22
C ALA A 118 0.70 15.13 -0.44
N LEU A 119 1.20 16.06 -1.24
CA LEU A 119 2.53 16.06 -1.82
C LEU A 119 3.34 17.18 -1.13
N THR A 120 4.50 16.80 -0.60
CA THR A 120 5.45 17.68 0.07
C THR A 120 6.72 17.80 -0.80
N ASP A 121 7.60 18.73 -0.44
CA ASP A 121 8.94 18.87 -1.02
C ASP A 121 9.77 17.57 -0.95
N ARG A 122 9.50 16.76 0.07
CA ARG A 122 10.25 15.52 0.34
C ARG A 122 9.52 14.26 -0.05
N GLY A 123 8.26 14.31 -0.46
CA GLY A 123 7.53 13.09 -0.82
C GLY A 123 6.03 13.19 -0.65
N ALA A 124 5.34 12.06 -0.80
CA ALA A 124 3.88 12.02 -0.81
C ALA A 124 3.36 11.10 0.30
N TRP A 125 2.19 11.45 0.82
CA TRP A 125 1.45 10.62 1.75
C TRP A 125 -0.05 10.79 1.57
N GLN A 126 -0.79 9.78 1.99
CA GLN A 126 -2.23 9.81 2.04
C GLN A 126 -2.72 9.12 3.31
N ALA A 127 -3.89 9.54 3.78
CA ALA A 127 -4.61 8.89 4.85
C ALA A 127 -6.09 8.83 4.48
N SER A 128 -6.71 7.68 4.68
CA SER A 128 -8.15 7.51 4.59
C SER A 128 -8.69 6.82 5.83
N GLY A 129 -9.95 7.08 6.13
CA GLY A 129 -10.63 6.39 7.20
C GLY A 129 -12.12 6.54 7.04
N MET A 130 -12.85 5.56 7.57
CA MET A 130 -14.30 5.56 7.60
C MET A 130 -14.77 5.22 9.00
N LEU A 131 -15.77 5.96 9.47
CA LEU A 131 -16.41 5.76 10.76
C LEU A 131 -17.91 5.58 10.57
N THR A 132 -18.48 4.67 11.34
CA THR A 132 -19.92 4.41 11.40
C THR A 132 -20.29 3.91 12.79
N TYR A 133 -21.58 3.96 13.10
CA TYR A 133 -22.11 3.36 14.31
C TYR A 133 -23.03 2.22 13.91
N SER A 134 -22.61 0.97 14.07
CA SER A 134 -23.34 -0.17 13.49
C SER A 134 -23.17 -1.45 14.31
N SER A 135 -24.12 -2.38 14.17
CA SER A 135 -24.02 -3.72 14.77
C SER A 135 -22.92 -4.54 14.09
N ARG A 136 -22.29 -5.47 14.82
CA ARG A 136 -21.32 -6.42 14.24
C ARG A 136 -22.07 -7.62 13.64
N PHE A 137 -21.61 -8.12 12.49
CA PHE A 137 -22.09 -9.40 11.94
C PHE A 137 -21.22 -10.55 12.43
N ALA A 138 -21.83 -11.73 12.55
CA ALA A 138 -21.11 -12.97 12.85
C ALA A 138 -20.08 -13.24 11.75
N ALA A 139 -18.82 -13.43 12.11
CA ALA A 139 -17.79 -13.80 11.15
C ALA A 139 -17.89 -15.28 10.72
N THR A 140 -18.65 -16.10 11.45
CA THR A 140 -18.99 -17.50 11.15
C THR A 140 -20.44 -17.81 11.55
N ALA A 141 -21.11 -18.71 10.82
CA ALA A 141 -22.50 -19.11 11.10
C ALA A 141 -22.71 -19.75 12.48
N ALA A 142 -21.65 -20.33 13.07
CA ALA A 142 -21.68 -20.95 14.40
C ALA A 142 -21.49 -19.96 15.57
N ALA A 143 -21.21 -18.69 15.28
CA ALA A 143 -20.99 -17.65 16.28
C ALA A 143 -21.96 -16.49 16.07
N ALA A 144 -23.25 -16.79 15.89
CA ALA A 144 -24.30 -15.78 15.91
C ALA A 144 -24.18 -15.00 17.24
N PRO A 145 -23.84 -13.70 17.22
CA PRO A 145 -23.94 -12.89 18.42
C PRO A 145 -25.40 -12.93 18.87
N PRO A 146 -25.67 -12.89 20.19
CA PRO A 146 -27.04 -12.79 20.68
C PRO A 146 -27.79 -11.65 19.97
N PRO A 147 -29.11 -11.80 19.73
CA PRO A 147 -29.91 -10.71 19.20
C PRO A 147 -29.74 -9.53 20.16
N ASN A 148 -29.25 -8.40 19.64
CA ASN A 148 -28.81 -7.19 20.37
C ASN A 148 -27.33 -7.09 20.78
N SER A 149 -26.39 -7.74 20.09
CA SER A 149 -24.95 -7.39 20.20
C SER A 149 -24.74 -5.90 19.94
N ASN A 150 -24.42 -5.15 20.99
CA ASN A 150 -24.25 -3.70 21.09
C ASN A 150 -23.78 -3.05 19.78
N LYS A 151 -24.56 -2.07 19.29
CA LYS A 151 -24.08 -1.12 18.29
C LYS A 151 -22.83 -0.45 18.88
N ASP A 152 -21.73 -0.51 18.15
CA ASP A 152 -20.47 0.12 18.55
C ASP A 152 -20.03 1.09 17.47
N VAL A 153 -19.13 2.00 17.83
CA VAL A 153 -18.36 2.77 16.84
C VAL A 153 -17.43 1.80 16.12
N ARG A 154 -17.55 1.75 14.80
CA ARG A 154 -16.77 0.88 13.92
C ARG A 154 -16.07 1.73 12.88
N GLY A 155 -14.89 1.29 12.46
CA GLY A 155 -14.15 2.03 11.46
C GLY A 155 -12.88 1.35 10.98
N TYR A 156 -12.31 1.96 9.96
CA TYR A 156 -10.96 1.68 9.49
C TYR A 156 -10.14 2.96 9.42
N PHE A 157 -8.83 2.77 9.46
CA PHE A 157 -7.85 3.80 9.16
C PHE A 157 -6.75 3.18 8.31
N ASP A 158 -6.45 3.82 7.19
CA ASP A 158 -5.37 3.49 6.27
C ASP A 158 -4.53 4.75 6.06
N ALA A 159 -3.23 4.67 6.25
CA ALA A 159 -2.31 5.74 5.90
C ALA A 159 -1.04 5.15 5.30
N ASN A 160 -0.51 5.80 4.28
CA ASN A 160 0.77 5.41 3.71
C ASN A 160 1.53 6.64 3.21
N GLY A 161 2.85 6.51 3.15
CA GLY A 161 3.69 7.58 2.67
C GLY A 161 5.12 7.14 2.36
N ARG A 162 5.76 7.92 1.50
CA ARG A 162 7.16 7.76 1.13
C ARG A 162 7.80 9.14 1.04
N PHE A 163 8.90 9.31 1.76
CA PHE A 163 9.66 10.55 1.87
C PHE A 163 11.13 10.30 1.57
N GLN A 164 11.71 11.13 0.71
CA GLN A 164 13.12 11.15 0.35
C GLN A 164 13.81 12.28 1.15
N TYR A 165 14.81 11.92 1.95
CA TYR A 165 15.63 12.84 2.74
C TYR A 165 17.06 12.86 2.18
N GLY A 166 17.35 13.83 1.34
CA GLY A 166 18.62 13.89 0.61
C GLY A 166 18.76 12.78 -0.44
N PRO A 167 19.97 12.53 -0.98
CA PRO A 167 20.15 11.59 -2.09
C PRO A 167 20.00 10.13 -1.66
N ASN A 168 20.28 9.82 -0.39
CA ASN A 168 20.53 8.44 0.02
C ASN A 168 19.47 7.89 0.97
N TRP A 169 18.69 8.73 1.66
CA TRP A 169 17.71 8.25 2.64
C TRP A 169 16.28 8.29 2.11
N THR A 170 15.57 7.19 2.31
CA THR A 170 14.13 7.08 2.12
C THR A 170 13.48 6.66 3.44
N LEU A 171 12.48 7.39 3.90
CA LEU A 171 11.54 6.95 4.92
C LEU A 171 10.24 6.51 4.25
N SER A 172 9.75 5.33 4.57
CA SER A 172 8.45 4.85 4.09
C SER A 172 7.67 4.16 5.19
N GLY A 173 6.35 4.23 5.12
CA GLY A 173 5.49 3.60 6.11
C GLY A 173 4.09 3.38 5.60
N SER A 174 3.42 2.40 6.19
CA SER A 174 1.99 2.18 6.01
C SER A 174 1.37 1.72 7.32
N ILE A 175 0.22 2.27 7.65
CA ILE A 175 -0.60 1.91 8.80
C ILE A 175 -1.97 1.53 8.26
N ARG A 176 -2.44 0.34 8.59
CA ARG A 176 -3.77 -0.16 8.24
C ARG A 176 -4.34 -0.86 9.47
N THR A 177 -5.45 -0.32 9.96
CA THR A 177 -6.14 -0.85 11.13
C THR A 177 -7.65 -0.77 10.98
N THR A 178 -8.34 -1.68 11.66
CA THR A 178 -9.80 -1.76 11.69
C THR A 178 -10.26 -2.11 13.10
N THR A 179 -11.44 -1.62 13.48
CA THR A 179 -12.06 -1.93 14.78
C THR A 179 -12.44 -3.40 14.91
N ASP A 180 -12.75 -4.07 13.79
CA ASP A 180 -13.14 -5.49 13.79
C ASP A 180 -12.77 -6.21 12.49
N ARG A 181 -12.87 -7.54 12.53
CA ARG A 181 -12.44 -8.45 11.46
C ARG A 181 -13.29 -8.41 10.19
N THR A 182 -14.53 -7.96 10.28
CA THR A 182 -15.51 -8.01 9.18
C THR A 182 -15.68 -6.66 8.46
N PHE A 183 -15.23 -5.57 9.09
CA PHE A 183 -15.48 -4.20 8.65
C PHE A 183 -15.10 -3.96 7.18
N LEU A 184 -13.84 -4.24 6.80
CA LEU A 184 -13.33 -3.94 5.47
C LEU A 184 -14.10 -4.65 4.36
N ARG A 185 -14.55 -5.88 4.60
CA ARG A 185 -15.31 -6.64 3.62
C ARG A 185 -16.76 -6.17 3.54
N ARG A 186 -17.38 -5.86 4.69
CA ARG A 186 -18.78 -5.41 4.75
C ARG A 186 -18.99 -4.09 4.04
N TYR A 187 -18.06 -3.14 4.17
CA TYR A 187 -18.15 -1.80 3.56
C TYR A 187 -17.37 -1.69 2.25
N ASP A 188 -17.07 -2.82 1.61
CA ASP A 188 -16.36 -2.92 0.33
C ASP A 188 -15.02 -2.17 0.21
N ILE A 189 -14.32 -1.97 1.33
CA ILE A 189 -13.03 -1.25 1.37
C ILE A 189 -11.89 -2.14 0.88
N SER A 190 -11.84 -3.40 1.34
CA SER A 190 -10.80 -4.36 0.97
C SER A 190 -11.22 -5.79 1.27
N ARG A 191 -10.61 -6.75 0.57
CA ARG A 191 -10.75 -8.20 0.81
C ARG A 191 -9.54 -8.82 1.52
N ASP A 192 -8.58 -8.00 1.93
CA ASP A 192 -7.41 -8.47 2.66
C ASP A 192 -7.83 -9.12 3.98
N ASP A 193 -7.16 -10.23 4.31
CA ASP A 193 -7.41 -10.97 5.54
C ASP A 193 -6.36 -10.71 6.62
N ARG A 194 -5.31 -9.95 6.29
CA ARG A 194 -4.21 -9.54 7.17
C ARG A 194 -3.76 -8.14 6.79
N LEU A 195 -3.78 -7.23 7.76
CA LEU A 195 -3.33 -5.86 7.59
C LEU A 195 -1.91 -5.74 8.09
N ARG A 196 -0.97 -5.48 7.16
CA ARG A 196 0.44 -5.24 7.49
C ARG A 196 0.66 -3.74 7.71
N ASN A 197 1.10 -3.42 8.91
CA ASN A 197 1.61 -2.12 9.30
C ASN A 197 3.13 -2.18 9.22
N GLN A 198 3.77 -1.15 8.67
CA GLN A 198 5.22 -1.08 8.57
C GLN A 198 5.75 0.34 8.65
N ALA A 199 6.96 0.47 9.16
CA ALA A 199 7.80 1.66 9.07
C ALA A 199 9.20 1.24 8.66
N ASN A 200 9.83 1.97 7.74
CA ASN A 200 11.13 1.64 7.19
C ASN A 200 11.95 2.91 6.95
N ALA A 201 13.15 2.93 7.51
CA ALA A 201 14.19 3.87 7.15
C ALA A 201 15.25 3.13 6.33
N GLU A 202 15.44 3.56 5.09
CA GLU A 202 16.38 2.96 4.16
C GLU A 202 17.43 3.97 3.73
N ARG A 203 18.70 3.55 3.76
CA ARG A 203 19.83 4.31 3.23
C ARG A 203 20.52 3.48 2.14
N ILE A 204 20.56 4.02 0.94
CA ILE A 204 21.30 3.43 -0.19
C ILE A 204 22.42 4.40 -0.55
N SER A 205 23.64 3.91 -0.64
CA SER A 205 24.81 4.67 -1.11
C SER A 205 25.54 3.82 -2.16
N GLU A 206 26.62 4.34 -2.74
CA GLU A 206 27.35 3.65 -3.81
C GLU A 206 27.84 2.26 -3.41
N ASN A 207 28.20 2.09 -2.12
CA ASN A 207 28.83 0.88 -1.61
C ASN A 207 28.15 0.30 -0.36
N SER A 208 27.06 0.90 0.13
CA SER A 208 26.39 0.45 1.35
C SER A 208 24.87 0.49 1.24
N TYR A 209 24.21 -0.49 1.87
CA TYR A 209 22.78 -0.59 2.05
C TYR A 209 22.46 -0.72 3.54
N LEU A 210 21.54 0.08 4.05
CA LEU A 210 21.01 -0.04 5.41
C LEU A 210 19.48 0.03 5.36
N SER A 211 18.79 -0.94 5.93
CA SER A 211 17.35 -0.89 6.20
C SER A 211 17.12 -1.09 7.68
N ILE A 212 16.37 -0.19 8.29
CA ILE A 212 15.84 -0.30 9.65
C ILE A 212 14.33 -0.33 9.52
N LYS A 213 13.74 -1.50 9.74
CA LYS A 213 12.33 -1.78 9.51
C LYS A 213 11.65 -2.25 10.78
N GLY A 214 10.39 -1.85 10.91
CA GLY A 214 9.45 -2.39 11.86
C GLY A 214 8.19 -2.84 11.12
N TRP A 215 7.62 -3.97 11.50
CA TRP A 215 6.27 -4.32 11.02
C TRP A 215 5.42 -5.03 12.06
N ALA A 216 4.12 -4.84 11.95
CA ALA A 216 3.09 -5.44 12.79
C ALA A 216 1.94 -5.93 11.91
N VAL A 217 1.27 -7.01 12.30
CA VAL A 217 0.17 -7.57 11.52
C VAL A 217 -1.10 -7.66 12.36
N GLN A 218 -2.19 -7.09 11.86
CA GLN A 218 -3.54 -7.34 12.38
C GLN A 218 -4.20 -8.43 11.52
N THR A 219 -4.60 -9.55 12.12
CA THR A 219 -5.29 -10.63 11.40
C THR A 219 -6.80 -10.44 11.45
N LEU A 220 -7.43 -10.51 10.27
CA LEU A 220 -8.88 -10.45 10.09
C LEU A 220 -9.49 -11.86 9.93
N ARG A 221 -8.66 -12.90 9.91
CA ARG A 221 -9.11 -14.30 9.90
C ARG A 221 -9.68 -14.68 11.26
N THR A 222 -10.80 -15.40 11.26
CA THR A 222 -11.47 -15.86 12.49
C THR A 222 -10.67 -16.90 13.26
N ASN A 223 -10.04 -17.81 12.53
CA ASN A 223 -9.29 -18.95 13.09
C ASN A 223 -7.89 -18.55 13.60
N ASP A 224 -7.40 -17.37 13.24
CA ASP A 224 -6.09 -16.89 13.68
C ASP A 224 -6.22 -16.15 15.02
N ARG A 225 -5.31 -16.42 15.95
CA ARG A 225 -5.18 -15.64 17.18
C ARG A 225 -4.31 -14.42 16.93
N GLN A 226 -4.83 -13.22 17.22
CA GLN A 226 -4.08 -11.97 17.06
C GLN A 226 -2.76 -11.98 17.84
N GLY A 227 -2.75 -12.50 19.07
CA GLY A 227 -1.54 -12.52 19.90
C GLY A 227 -0.45 -13.49 19.44
N GLN A 228 -0.73 -14.36 18.46
CA GLN A 228 0.29 -15.20 17.82
C GLN A 228 0.94 -14.54 16.59
N GLN A 229 0.37 -13.42 16.12
CA GLN A 229 0.98 -12.64 15.04
C GLN A 229 2.15 -11.83 15.62
N PRO A 230 3.34 -11.91 15.02
CA PRO A 230 4.51 -11.22 15.56
C PRO A 230 4.50 -9.73 15.22
N PHE A 231 5.08 -8.96 16.13
CA PHE A 231 5.71 -7.68 15.86
C PHE A 231 7.17 -7.94 15.53
N ALA A 232 7.65 -7.44 14.40
CA ALA A 232 9.05 -7.56 14.00
C ALA A 232 9.75 -6.22 14.18
N LEU A 233 10.33 -5.99 15.35
CA LEU A 233 10.92 -4.72 15.76
C LEU A 233 12.05 -4.98 16.79
N PRO A 234 13.31 -4.60 16.51
CA PRO A 234 13.80 -4.07 15.24
C PRO A 234 14.03 -5.19 14.20
N ALA A 235 13.91 -4.85 12.92
CA ALA A 235 14.41 -5.65 11.80
C ALA A 235 15.43 -4.81 11.00
N ILE A 236 16.71 -5.12 11.13
CA ILE A 236 17.81 -4.35 10.53
C ILE A 236 18.54 -5.22 9.51
N ASP A 237 18.81 -4.69 8.32
CA ASP A 237 19.68 -5.30 7.30
C ASP A 237 20.73 -4.27 6.88
N TYR A 238 22.00 -4.61 7.03
CA TYR A 238 23.14 -3.80 6.62
C TYR A 238 24.03 -4.60 5.69
N ARG A 239 24.42 -3.99 4.57
CA ARG A 239 25.36 -4.56 3.60
C ARG A 239 26.38 -3.51 3.22
N LEU A 240 27.65 -3.89 3.21
CA LEU A 240 28.75 -3.05 2.80
C LEU A 240 29.58 -3.80 1.79
N ARG A 241 29.87 -3.17 0.65
CA ARG A 241 30.77 -3.67 -0.38
C ARG A 241 32.02 -2.81 -0.40
N LEU A 242 33.18 -3.43 -0.31
CA LEU A 242 34.48 -2.77 -0.36
C LEU A 242 35.33 -3.44 -1.44
N THR A 243 36.27 -2.69 -2.00
CA THR A 243 37.39 -3.29 -2.72
C THR A 243 38.39 -3.78 -1.68
N ASP A 244 38.82 -5.04 -1.78
CA ASP A 244 39.81 -5.58 -0.85
C ASP A 244 41.17 -4.89 -1.09
N PRO A 245 41.74 -4.19 -0.09
CA PRO A 245 42.98 -3.45 -0.25
C PRO A 245 44.24 -4.32 -0.22
N LEU A 246 44.16 -5.58 0.23
CA LEU A 246 45.32 -6.44 0.46
C LEU A 246 45.60 -7.37 -0.73
N VAL A 247 44.60 -8.14 -1.16
CA VAL A 247 44.75 -9.16 -2.22
C VAL A 247 43.98 -8.82 -3.50
N GLY A 248 43.26 -7.69 -3.50
CA GLY A 248 42.32 -7.32 -4.55
C GLY A 248 41.04 -8.16 -4.51
N GLY A 249 40.10 -7.85 -5.40
CA GLY A 249 38.76 -8.45 -5.39
C GLY A 249 37.74 -7.59 -4.64
N SER A 250 36.56 -8.15 -4.40
CA SER A 250 35.46 -7.50 -3.69
C SER A 250 35.15 -8.19 -2.38
N LEU A 251 35.11 -7.41 -1.30
CA LEU A 251 34.70 -7.83 0.03
C LEU A 251 33.28 -7.35 0.30
N GLN A 252 32.37 -8.25 0.65
CA GLN A 252 31.02 -7.94 1.08
C GLN A 252 30.82 -8.34 2.54
N ILE A 253 30.43 -7.38 3.36
CA ILE A 253 30.04 -7.59 4.77
C ILE A 253 28.53 -7.45 4.86
N GLN A 254 27.87 -8.40 5.50
CA GLN A 254 26.45 -8.36 5.80
C GLN A 254 26.22 -8.51 7.30
N ALA A 255 25.34 -7.68 7.86
CA ALA A 255 24.84 -7.83 9.21
C ALA A 255 23.31 -7.72 9.18
N ASN A 256 22.62 -8.65 9.84
CA ASN A 256 21.16 -8.65 9.91
C ASN A 256 20.72 -8.99 11.32
N THR A 257 19.68 -8.33 11.80
CA THR A 257 18.99 -8.74 13.02
C THR A 257 17.49 -8.60 12.87
N VAL A 258 16.74 -9.50 13.50
CA VAL A 258 15.29 -9.43 13.61
C VAL A 258 14.87 -9.93 14.98
N ALA A 259 14.04 -9.16 15.68
CA ALA A 259 13.33 -9.60 16.86
C ALA A 259 11.85 -9.78 16.54
N LEU A 260 11.32 -10.98 16.78
CA LEU A 260 9.91 -11.33 16.63
C LEU A 260 9.30 -11.48 18.02
N ILE A 261 8.44 -10.54 18.38
CA ILE A 261 7.79 -10.45 19.69
C ILE A 261 6.29 -10.73 19.51
N ARG A 262 5.69 -11.51 20.42
CA ARG A 262 4.29 -11.93 20.38
C ARG A 262 3.66 -11.78 21.76
N THR A 263 2.42 -11.32 21.82
CA THR A 263 1.72 -11.20 23.12
C THR A 263 1.24 -12.54 23.67
N ALA A 264 1.02 -13.54 22.81
CA ALA A 264 0.53 -14.87 23.16
C ALA A 264 1.20 -15.99 22.35
N GLY A 265 2.48 -15.85 22.04
CA GLY A 265 3.29 -16.85 21.33
C GLY A 265 4.72 -16.88 21.85
N GLN A 266 5.55 -17.73 21.24
CA GLN A 266 6.99 -17.78 21.48
C GLN A 266 7.68 -16.59 20.83
N ASP A 267 8.62 -15.98 21.54
CA ASP A 267 9.44 -14.89 21.04
C ASP A 267 10.75 -15.44 20.46
N THR A 268 11.24 -14.80 19.41
CA THR A 268 12.45 -15.27 18.73
C THR A 268 13.23 -14.10 18.19
N GLN A 269 14.51 -14.04 18.55
CA GLN A 269 15.45 -13.07 18.06
C GLN A 269 16.55 -13.78 17.28
N ARG A 270 16.99 -13.17 16.19
CA ARG A 270 18.11 -13.64 15.39
C ARG A 270 19.02 -12.48 15.07
N ALA A 271 20.32 -12.69 15.16
CA ALA A 271 21.33 -11.85 14.55
C ALA A 271 22.25 -12.73 13.71
N PHE A 272 22.72 -12.22 12.57
CA PHE A 272 23.80 -12.87 11.84
C PHE A 272 24.76 -11.85 11.26
N THR A 273 26.01 -12.29 11.12
CA THR A 273 27.04 -11.58 10.36
C THR A 273 27.59 -12.52 9.31
N ALA A 274 27.85 -12.02 8.11
CA ALA A 274 28.48 -12.76 7.04
C ALA A 274 29.52 -11.91 6.34
N ILE A 275 30.59 -12.56 5.91
CA ILE A 275 31.69 -11.98 5.15
C ILE A 275 31.86 -12.84 3.91
N GLN A 276 31.87 -12.21 2.75
CA GLN A 276 32.14 -12.85 1.46
C GLN A 276 33.26 -12.09 0.77
N TRP A 277 34.27 -12.82 0.31
CA TRP A 277 35.36 -12.29 -0.49
C TRP A 277 35.33 -12.97 -1.85
N ASP A 278 35.30 -12.19 -2.92
CA ASP A 278 35.31 -12.67 -4.30
C ASP A 278 36.51 -12.10 -5.06
N LEU A 279 37.34 -12.99 -5.60
CA LEU A 279 38.47 -12.65 -6.47
C LEU A 279 38.23 -13.16 -7.88
N ARG A 280 38.02 -12.22 -8.80
CA ARG A 280 37.87 -12.49 -10.24
C ARG A 280 39.20 -12.27 -10.95
N ARG A 281 39.68 -13.27 -11.69
CA ARG A 281 40.89 -13.21 -12.53
C ARG A 281 40.63 -13.82 -13.90
N TYR A 282 41.40 -13.37 -14.88
CA TYR A 282 41.42 -13.98 -16.22
C TYR A 282 42.70 -14.79 -16.38
N THR A 283 42.59 -16.02 -16.88
CA THR A 283 43.75 -16.85 -17.20
C THR A 283 44.29 -16.51 -18.59
N PRO A 284 45.55 -16.85 -18.91
CA PRO A 284 46.10 -16.67 -20.26
C PRO A 284 45.32 -17.43 -21.35
N LEU A 285 44.54 -18.45 -20.98
CA LEU A 285 43.67 -19.21 -21.87
C LEU A 285 42.31 -18.53 -22.12
N GLY A 286 42.11 -17.31 -21.61
CA GLY A 286 40.86 -16.56 -21.77
C GLY A 286 39.73 -17.01 -20.83
N GLN A 287 40.01 -17.87 -19.85
CA GLN A 287 39.01 -18.27 -18.86
C GLN A 287 38.83 -17.16 -17.83
N GLU A 288 37.60 -17.02 -17.35
CA GLU A 288 37.31 -16.25 -16.15
C GLU A 288 37.24 -17.20 -14.95
N VAL A 289 38.10 -16.99 -13.97
CA VAL A 289 38.14 -17.75 -12.72
C VAL A 289 37.69 -16.82 -11.58
N THR A 290 36.68 -17.24 -10.83
CA THR A 290 36.22 -16.56 -9.62
C THR A 290 36.46 -17.46 -8.42
N LEU A 291 37.25 -16.97 -7.47
CA LEU A 291 37.46 -17.62 -6.17
C LEU A 291 36.62 -16.90 -5.14
N THR A 292 35.82 -17.65 -4.39
CA THR A 292 34.95 -17.12 -3.33
C THR A 292 35.32 -17.74 -2.00
N ALA A 293 35.50 -16.91 -0.98
CA ALA A 293 35.56 -17.32 0.41
C ALA A 293 34.39 -16.71 1.18
N TYR A 294 33.67 -17.55 1.93
CA TYR A 294 32.47 -17.17 2.67
C TYR A 294 32.55 -17.63 4.11
N GLY A 295 32.17 -16.75 5.03
CA GLY A 295 31.99 -17.07 6.45
C GLY A 295 30.72 -16.43 6.98
N ARG A 296 29.96 -17.16 7.78
CA ARG A 296 28.74 -16.67 8.44
C ARG A 296 28.63 -17.20 9.87
N GLY A 297 28.27 -16.30 10.79
CA GLY A 297 27.86 -16.62 12.15
C GLY A 297 26.44 -16.15 12.42
N ASP A 298 25.58 -17.04 12.90
CA ASP A 298 24.22 -16.75 13.36
C ASP A 298 24.14 -16.95 14.89
N VAL A 299 23.37 -16.10 15.56
CA VAL A 299 22.99 -16.22 16.97
C VAL A 299 21.47 -16.09 17.07
N TYR A 300 20.85 -16.95 17.87
CA TYR A 300 19.42 -16.98 18.09
C TYR A 300 19.13 -16.93 19.59
N HIS A 301 18.08 -16.22 19.98
CA HIS A 301 17.50 -16.26 21.32
C HIS A 301 16.02 -16.61 21.22
N THR A 302 15.55 -17.57 22.00
CA THR A 302 14.14 -17.99 21.99
C THR A 302 13.60 -18.02 23.40
N ASP A 303 12.50 -17.31 23.63
CA ASP A 303 11.80 -17.22 24.91
C ASP A 303 10.33 -17.64 24.77
N GLU A 304 9.66 -17.88 25.90
CA GLU A 304 8.25 -18.27 25.96
C GLU A 304 7.87 -19.49 25.10
N VAL A 305 8.80 -20.45 24.92
CA VAL A 305 8.58 -21.67 24.11
C VAL A 305 7.32 -22.45 24.50
N GLY A 306 6.93 -22.39 25.77
CA GLY A 306 5.71 -23.03 26.29
C GLY A 306 4.40 -22.42 25.76
N ARG A 307 4.41 -21.18 25.23
CA ARG A 307 3.24 -20.53 24.62
C ARG A 307 2.90 -21.08 23.23
N THR A 308 3.82 -21.81 22.61
CA THR A 308 3.54 -22.55 21.38
C THR A 308 2.82 -23.86 21.73
N LEU A 309 1.54 -23.96 21.34
CA LEU A 309 0.68 -25.11 21.67
C LEU A 309 1.18 -26.41 21.03
N THR A 310 1.67 -26.34 19.79
CA THR A 310 2.16 -27.51 19.05
C THR A 310 3.60 -27.83 19.44
N ALA A 311 3.81 -28.93 20.15
CA ALA A 311 5.12 -29.31 20.70
C ALA A 311 6.24 -29.40 19.64
N VAL A 312 5.94 -29.93 18.45
CA VAL A 312 6.90 -30.07 17.34
C VAL A 312 7.38 -28.71 16.79
N TYR A 313 6.63 -27.62 17.02
CA TYR A 313 6.99 -26.28 16.57
C TYR A 313 7.66 -25.43 17.65
N ARG A 314 7.94 -25.98 18.84
CA ARG A 314 8.65 -25.27 19.90
C ARG A 314 10.13 -25.15 19.56
N GLY A 315 10.68 -23.96 19.72
CA GLY A 315 12.13 -23.75 19.63
C GLY A 315 12.86 -24.26 20.87
N ASN A 316 14.19 -24.31 20.79
CA ASN A 316 15.02 -24.55 21.96
C ASN A 316 15.12 -23.24 22.76
N PRO A 317 14.77 -23.22 24.06
CA PRO A 317 14.82 -22.01 24.87
C PRO A 317 16.25 -21.51 25.07
N GLY A 318 16.41 -20.19 25.21
CA GLY A 318 17.68 -19.54 25.45
C GLY A 318 18.49 -19.29 24.18
N TRP A 319 19.81 -19.22 24.34
CA TRP A 319 20.75 -18.86 23.27
C TRP A 319 21.23 -20.09 22.49
N SER A 320 21.27 -19.96 21.17
CA SER A 320 21.92 -20.94 20.29
C SER A 320 22.70 -20.24 19.17
N GLY A 321 23.72 -20.91 18.64
CA GLY A 321 24.61 -20.36 17.62
C GLY A 321 24.80 -21.34 16.47
N ARG A 322 25.11 -20.80 15.28
CA ARG A 322 25.48 -21.58 14.10
C ARG A 322 26.59 -20.87 13.34
N GLY A 323 27.60 -21.61 12.90
CA GLY A 323 28.67 -21.13 12.04
C GLY A 323 28.71 -21.91 10.72
N ILE A 324 28.95 -21.23 9.60
CA ILE A 324 29.14 -21.84 8.29
C ILE A 324 30.34 -21.16 7.63
N GLY A 325 31.23 -21.96 7.05
CA GLY A 325 32.30 -21.49 6.16
C GLY A 325 32.21 -22.25 4.84
N ALA A 326 32.51 -21.56 3.73
CA ALA A 326 32.57 -22.18 2.41
C ALA A 326 33.67 -21.55 1.57
N LEU A 327 34.28 -22.38 0.72
CA LEU A 327 35.19 -21.96 -0.34
C LEU A 327 34.59 -22.46 -1.67
N ALA A 328 34.63 -21.62 -2.70
CA ALA A 328 34.17 -21.98 -4.03
C ALA A 328 35.17 -21.49 -5.09
N ALA A 329 35.25 -22.22 -6.19
CA ALA A 329 36.03 -21.86 -7.37
C ALA A 329 35.17 -22.09 -8.60
N ASP A 330 34.77 -21.01 -9.26
CA ASP A 330 33.97 -21.02 -10.48
C ASP A 330 34.87 -20.70 -11.69
N ILE A 331 34.79 -21.52 -12.74
CA ILE A 331 35.54 -21.32 -13.99
C ILE A 331 34.55 -21.18 -15.14
N ARG A 332 34.68 -20.11 -15.92
CA ARG A 332 33.84 -19.82 -17.10
C ARG A 332 34.70 -19.66 -18.35
N TRP A 333 34.31 -20.31 -19.44
CA TRP A 333 34.89 -20.13 -20.76
C TRP A 333 33.96 -19.29 -21.64
N PRO A 334 34.37 -18.10 -22.10
CA PRO A 334 33.62 -17.31 -23.06
C PRO A 334 33.93 -17.78 -24.49
N LEU A 335 33.34 -18.92 -24.90
CA LEU A 335 33.47 -19.42 -26.26
C LEU A 335 32.66 -18.52 -27.22
N ILE A 336 33.33 -17.91 -28.19
CA ILE A 336 32.70 -17.15 -29.26
C ILE A 336 32.94 -17.90 -30.57
N GLY A 337 31.88 -18.17 -31.31
CA GLY A 337 31.93 -18.80 -32.63
C GLY A 337 30.74 -18.37 -33.48
N ASN A 338 30.88 -18.46 -34.81
CA ASN A 338 29.76 -18.23 -35.72
C ASN A 338 28.85 -19.47 -35.72
N PHE A 339 27.57 -19.26 -35.40
CA PHE A 339 26.56 -20.31 -35.41
C PHE A 339 26.12 -20.56 -36.86
N LEU A 340 26.84 -21.46 -37.54
CA LEU A 340 26.59 -22.01 -38.89
C LEU A 340 26.71 -20.98 -40.04
N ASN A 341 27.79 -21.11 -40.82
CA ASN A 341 27.81 -20.64 -42.22
C ASN A 341 27.23 -21.73 -43.13
#